data_AF-A0A2K8XNZ7-F1
#
_entry.id   AF-A0A2K8XNZ7-F1
#
_cell.length_a   1.000
_cell.length_b   1.000
_cell.length_c   1.000
_cell.angle_alpha   90.00
_cell.angle_beta   90.00
_cell.angle_gamma   90.00
#
_symmetry.space_group_name_H-M   'P 1'
#
loop_
_entity.id
_entity.type
_entity.pdbx_description
1 polymer ?
#
loop_
_entity_poly.entity_id
_entity_poly.type
_entity_poly.pdbx_seq_one_letter_code
_entity_poly.pdbx_strand_id
1 'polypeptide(L)'
;MNFINKINKHLLENYPLIWNTRLVWMLAVNILVHLLFFMIGYASANSIEDLKAHYNLSNFFFETSTVYYNFLISIFILLVWVIYYLRNNAFKSVYSLKKGMLFKQFCVILLIFFISTTQYFSFKKGLVTKIKSLYSWAEVSEDIKTFNNIGLFFVHKQSDFEINKKKYPKPFPLKVAINTKNSTDNVDFEKPYLEYEGTQFQFYSINEKFWQEDLKEHAFLNDYEKNSFKYRNIEDISAFKELLHPSLYNYSETKFTIGQDSTDLKNQLKYFQNILDTGDESKIKEDLKKGLFLAKKYELSTNLNIETWFNLVNNKPNYLLKELLNTSNPLNKGLIAHHSNVNENISNTNIPYSKTLYFSFNNLDHFFGNVYFSYYPTFNDVIFYFLIVTSFFLSVLLFVFKTTNIKSLLLSFVASLVVLVIIIWLLSSKGFILSGASIRDYREFLIMMVISLIIILLSVVFYLKKMKKLLVSITCTLSVFALPVLFVFSSLAYSKYLDKSHKYLYPKAYDYISNFEKWFNTYGVLATILIWLLAVFIYATFIRKLNARAA
;
A
#
# COMPACT_ATOMS: atom_id res chain seq x y z
N MET A 1 -25.91 24.41 41.52
CA MET A 1 -24.50 23.92 41.52
C MET A 1 -24.29 23.11 40.24
N ASN A 2 -23.58 23.67 39.24
CA ASN A 2 -23.49 23.15 37.86
C ASN A 2 -23.10 21.66 37.81
N PHE A 3 -23.75 20.89 36.93
CA PHE A 3 -23.49 19.46 36.68
C PHE A 3 -21.99 19.14 36.54
N ILE A 4 -21.26 19.97 35.80
CA ILE A 4 -19.79 19.91 35.61
C ILE A 4 -19.04 19.96 36.96
N ASN A 5 -19.46 20.82 37.89
CA ASN A 5 -18.82 20.96 39.20
C ASN A 5 -19.07 19.73 40.07
N LYS A 6 -20.25 19.11 39.96
CA LYS A 6 -20.59 17.88 40.68
C LYS A 6 -19.71 16.70 40.23
N ILE A 7 -19.52 16.55 38.91
CA ILE A 7 -18.62 15.54 38.32
C ILE A 7 -17.17 15.82 38.71
N ASN A 8 -16.70 17.06 38.57
CA ASN A 8 -15.32 17.40 38.91
C ASN A 8 -15.01 17.18 40.40
N LYS A 9 -15.96 17.47 41.30
CA LYS A 9 -15.81 17.18 42.74
C LYS A 9 -15.72 15.68 42.99
N HIS A 10 -16.63 14.89 42.42
CA HIS A 10 -16.62 13.43 42.57
C HIS A 10 -15.33 12.78 42.04
N LEU A 11 -14.86 13.20 40.86
CA LEU A 11 -13.61 12.71 40.26
C LEU A 11 -12.39 13.11 41.10
N LEU A 12 -12.36 14.31 41.67
CA LEU A 12 -11.26 14.75 42.52
C LEU A 12 -11.15 13.89 43.79
N GLU A 13 -12.29 13.58 44.42
CA GLU A 13 -12.37 12.83 45.68
C GLU A 13 -12.10 11.33 45.49
N ASN A 14 -12.61 10.73 44.40
CA ASN A 14 -12.57 9.27 44.22
C ASN A 14 -11.56 8.79 43.17
N TYR A 15 -11.27 9.60 42.15
CA TYR A 15 -10.44 9.24 41.00
C TYR A 15 -9.42 10.34 40.63
N PRO A 16 -8.49 10.70 41.54
CA PRO A 16 -7.62 11.86 41.38
C PRO A 16 -6.73 11.80 40.13
N LEU A 17 -6.35 10.59 39.68
CA LEU A 17 -5.60 10.42 38.43
C LEU A 17 -6.42 10.86 37.22
N ILE A 18 -7.67 10.40 37.13
CA ILE A 18 -8.60 10.69 36.03
C ILE A 18 -8.94 12.18 36.01
N TRP A 19 -9.14 12.76 37.20
CA TRP A 19 -9.36 14.20 37.35
C TRP A 19 -8.15 15.02 36.89
N ASN A 20 -6.95 14.65 37.34
CA ASN A 20 -5.71 15.39 37.05
C ASN A 20 -5.34 15.36 35.55
N THR A 21 -5.59 14.23 34.88
CA THR A 21 -5.38 14.11 33.42
C THR A 21 -6.53 14.70 32.60
N ARG A 22 -7.65 15.06 33.25
CA ARG A 22 -8.89 15.50 32.59
C ARG A 22 -9.43 14.47 31.59
N LEU A 23 -9.17 13.18 31.84
CA LEU A 23 -9.45 12.11 30.87
C LEU A 23 -10.91 12.09 30.42
N VAL A 24 -11.87 12.22 31.35
CA VAL A 24 -13.31 12.20 31.02
C VAL A 24 -13.67 13.28 29.98
N TRP A 25 -13.15 14.50 30.18
CA TRP A 25 -13.40 15.61 29.26
C TRP A 25 -12.71 15.41 27.92
N MET A 26 -11.50 14.86 27.91
CA MET A 26 -10.79 14.53 26.67
C MET A 26 -11.50 13.46 25.87
N LEU A 27 -11.99 12.40 26.51
CA LEU A 27 -12.76 11.37 25.82
C LEU A 27 -14.06 11.96 25.26
N ALA A 28 -14.79 12.76 26.04
CA ALA A 28 -16.03 13.39 25.57
C ALA A 28 -15.81 14.28 24.34
N VAL A 29 -14.80 15.17 24.36
CA VAL A 29 -14.49 16.04 23.22
C VAL A 29 -14.04 15.22 22.02
N ASN A 30 -13.16 14.22 22.19
CA ASN A 30 -12.72 13.40 21.07
C ASN A 30 -13.85 12.57 20.46
N ILE A 31 -14.79 12.04 21.26
CA ILE A 31 -15.98 11.36 20.74
C ILE A 31 -16.79 12.29 19.82
N LEU A 32 -17.00 13.54 20.21
CA LEU A 32 -17.69 14.53 19.37
C LEU A 32 -16.92 14.81 18.06
N VAL A 33 -15.59 14.90 18.13
CA VAL A 33 -14.77 15.11 16.94
C VAL A 33 -14.75 13.86 16.04
N HIS A 34 -14.71 12.66 16.59
CA HIS A 34 -14.86 11.42 15.82
C HIS A 34 -16.22 11.35 15.12
N LEU A 35 -17.30 11.76 15.80
CA LEU A 35 -18.64 11.88 15.20
C LEU A 35 -18.62 12.92 14.06
N LEU A 36 -18.00 14.07 14.27
CA LEU A 36 -17.85 15.09 13.24
C LEU A 36 -17.14 14.55 12.00
N PHE A 37 -15.99 13.88 12.16
CA PHE A 37 -15.25 13.29 11.04
C PHE A 37 -16.03 12.16 10.35
N PHE A 38 -16.81 11.37 11.10
CA PHE A 38 -17.75 10.42 10.51
C PHE A 38 -18.77 11.11 9.61
N MET A 39 -19.39 12.22 10.07
CA MET A 39 -20.35 12.98 9.27
C MET A 39 -19.70 13.60 8.03
N ILE A 40 -18.49 14.15 8.16
CA ILE A 40 -17.73 14.71 7.01
C ILE A 40 -17.46 13.61 5.99
N GLY A 41 -17.00 12.42 6.41
CA GLY A 41 -16.78 11.30 5.51
C GLY A 41 -18.09 10.80 4.87
N TYR A 42 -19.19 10.78 5.62
CA TYR A 42 -20.50 10.43 5.06
C TYR A 42 -20.99 11.43 4.00
N ALA A 43 -20.60 12.70 4.11
CA ALA A 43 -20.99 13.74 3.16
C ALA A 43 -20.03 13.86 1.95
N SER A 44 -18.87 13.19 1.96
CA SER A 44 -17.80 13.41 0.97
C SER A 44 -17.97 12.66 -0.36
N ALA A 45 -18.97 11.79 -0.49
CA ALA A 45 -19.25 11.08 -1.74
C ALA A 45 -20.76 11.09 -2.02
N ASN A 46 -21.19 11.77 -3.08
CA ASN A 46 -22.61 11.89 -3.44
C ASN A 46 -22.92 11.43 -4.87
N SER A 47 -21.91 11.37 -5.74
CA SER A 47 -22.06 11.05 -7.16
C SER A 47 -21.08 9.97 -7.64
N ILE A 48 -21.29 9.49 -8.86
CA ILE A 48 -20.35 8.62 -9.57
C ILE A 48 -19.03 9.37 -9.82
N GLU A 49 -19.13 10.66 -10.18
CA GLU A 49 -17.95 11.48 -10.48
C GLU A 49 -17.03 11.66 -9.25
N ASP A 50 -17.60 11.84 -8.05
CA ASP A 50 -16.81 11.92 -6.81
C ASP A 50 -15.93 10.66 -6.60
N LEU A 51 -16.49 9.49 -6.93
CA LEU A 51 -15.85 8.18 -6.81
C LEU A 51 -14.86 7.89 -7.93
N LYS A 52 -15.04 8.49 -9.11
CA LYS A 52 -14.07 8.44 -10.21
C LYS A 52 -12.89 9.39 -9.97
N ALA A 53 -13.12 10.53 -9.33
CA ALA A 53 -12.11 11.55 -9.08
C ALA A 53 -10.97 11.07 -8.16
N HIS A 54 -11.26 10.13 -7.25
CA HIS A 54 -10.28 9.64 -6.28
C HIS A 54 -9.87 8.19 -6.58
N TYR A 55 -8.56 7.97 -6.73
CA TYR A 55 -8.00 6.64 -7.02
C TYR A 55 -8.38 5.57 -5.98
N ASN A 56 -8.45 5.95 -4.69
CA ASN A 56 -8.85 5.05 -3.62
C ASN A 56 -9.55 5.80 -2.47
N LEU A 57 -10.17 5.04 -1.56
CA LEU A 57 -10.92 5.57 -0.40
C LEU A 57 -10.09 6.46 0.55
N SER A 58 -8.77 6.29 0.61
CA SER A 58 -7.91 7.11 1.48
C SER A 58 -7.68 8.50 0.90
N ASN A 59 -7.69 8.64 -0.43
CA ASN A 59 -7.48 9.91 -1.12
C ASN A 59 -8.57 10.94 -0.77
N PHE A 60 -9.80 10.49 -0.52
CA PHE A 60 -10.89 11.36 -0.01
C PHE A 60 -10.51 12.11 1.28
N PHE A 61 -9.58 11.58 2.07
CA PHE A 61 -9.08 12.23 3.27
C PHE A 61 -7.75 12.95 3.05
N PHE A 62 -6.75 12.25 2.47
CA PHE A 62 -5.36 12.74 2.41
C PHE A 62 -5.09 13.70 1.25
N GLU A 63 -5.87 13.66 0.17
CA GLU A 63 -5.71 14.57 -0.98
C GLU A 63 -6.69 15.74 -0.94
N THR A 64 -7.48 15.85 0.13
CA THR A 64 -8.45 16.94 0.33
C THR A 64 -8.08 17.81 1.52
N SER A 65 -8.79 18.94 1.70
CA SER A 65 -8.56 19.83 2.85
C SER A 65 -8.89 19.18 4.21
N THR A 66 -9.60 18.05 4.19
CA THR A 66 -10.03 17.28 5.38
C THR A 66 -8.86 16.92 6.30
N VAL A 67 -7.72 16.49 5.74
CA VAL A 67 -6.54 16.15 6.56
C VAL A 67 -6.01 17.35 7.34
N TYR A 68 -5.97 18.53 6.72
CA TYR A 68 -5.48 19.75 7.37
C TYR A 68 -6.42 20.19 8.50
N TYR A 69 -7.74 20.12 8.29
CA TYR A 69 -8.70 20.39 9.35
C TYR A 69 -8.59 19.39 10.50
N ASN A 70 -8.35 18.10 10.21
CA ASN A 70 -8.12 17.10 11.25
C ASN A 70 -6.91 17.44 12.12
N PHE A 71 -5.77 17.75 11.49
CA PHE A 71 -4.57 18.14 12.22
C PHE A 71 -4.80 19.41 13.04
N LEU A 72 -5.43 20.43 12.47
CA LEU A 72 -5.69 21.70 13.13
C LEU A 72 -6.56 21.53 14.39
N ILE A 73 -7.70 20.84 14.25
CA ILE A 73 -8.62 20.56 15.37
C ILE A 73 -7.91 19.76 16.46
N SER A 74 -7.16 18.73 16.07
CA SER A 74 -6.43 17.86 17.01
C SER A 74 -5.36 18.64 17.77
N ILE A 75 -4.60 19.52 17.10
CA ILE A 75 -3.60 20.39 17.73
C ILE A 75 -4.26 21.33 18.73
N PHE A 76 -5.36 22.00 18.38
CA PHE A 76 -6.05 22.92 19.30
C PHE A 76 -6.55 22.20 20.56
N ILE A 77 -7.19 21.04 20.41
CA ILE A 77 -7.68 20.24 21.52
C ILE A 77 -6.52 19.82 22.43
N LEU A 78 -5.43 19.32 21.85
CA LEU A 78 -4.26 18.88 22.59
C LEU A 78 -3.55 20.06 23.29
N LEU A 79 -3.43 21.22 22.65
CA LEU A 79 -2.82 22.41 23.26
C LEU A 79 -3.60 22.89 24.48
N VAL A 80 -4.92 23.06 24.34
CA VAL A 80 -5.80 23.47 25.45
C VAL A 80 -5.67 22.46 26.59
N TRP A 81 -5.74 21.16 26.26
CA TRP A 81 -5.58 20.09 27.25
C TRP A 81 -4.23 20.13 27.96
N VAL A 82 -3.13 20.27 27.22
CA VAL A 82 -1.77 20.33 27.77
C VAL A 82 -1.63 21.49 28.75
N ILE A 83 -2.17 22.67 28.44
CA ILE A 83 -2.16 23.83 29.35
C ILE A 83 -2.83 23.48 30.69
N TYR A 84 -4.05 22.93 30.65
CA TYR A 84 -4.77 22.53 31.87
C TYR A 84 -4.10 21.39 32.62
N TYR A 85 -3.54 20.43 31.88
CA TYR A 85 -2.86 19.26 32.43
C TYR A 85 -1.53 19.62 33.12
N LEU A 86 -0.81 20.62 32.61
CA LEU A 86 0.45 21.09 33.19
C LEU A 86 0.24 22.05 34.37
N ARG A 87 -0.88 22.78 34.41
CA ARG A 87 -1.22 23.71 35.50
C ARG A 87 -1.25 23.01 36.87
N ASN A 88 -1.77 21.80 36.94
CA ASN A 88 -1.84 20.99 38.17
C ASN A 88 -0.73 19.93 38.17
N ASN A 89 0.44 20.29 38.69
CA ASN A 89 1.57 19.36 38.81
C ASN A 89 1.78 18.86 40.25
N ALA A 90 1.01 17.84 40.64
CA ALA A 90 1.15 17.17 41.94
C ALA A 90 2.55 16.55 42.19
N PHE A 91 3.38 16.37 41.14
CA PHE A 91 4.73 15.84 41.28
C PHE A 91 5.73 16.86 41.80
N LYS A 92 5.46 18.16 41.64
CA LYS A 92 6.31 19.24 42.13
C LYS A 92 5.97 19.66 43.57
N SER A 93 4.84 19.21 44.11
CA SER A 93 4.31 19.63 45.42
C SER A 93 4.49 18.61 46.56
N VAL A 94 5.54 17.76 46.49
CA VAL A 94 6.01 16.89 47.60
C VAL A 94 5.02 15.81 48.05
N TYR A 95 3.99 15.49 47.27
CA TYR A 95 3.05 14.42 47.61
C TYR A 95 3.67 13.02 47.47
N SER A 96 3.39 12.14 48.44
CA SER A 96 3.79 10.73 48.40
C SER A 96 2.98 9.96 47.34
N LEU A 97 3.64 9.55 46.26
CA LEU A 97 2.98 8.88 45.14
C LEU A 97 2.93 7.37 45.34
N LYS A 98 1.73 6.79 45.18
CA LYS A 98 1.52 5.34 45.18
C LYS A 98 2.34 4.66 44.07
N LYS A 99 2.80 3.42 44.34
CA LYS A 99 3.54 2.61 43.36
C LYS A 99 2.70 2.43 42.08
N GLY A 100 3.32 2.62 40.92
CA GLY A 100 2.68 2.45 39.61
C GLY A 100 1.77 3.60 39.15
N MET A 101 1.50 4.61 39.97
CA MET A 101 0.63 5.74 39.60
C MET A 101 1.17 6.52 38.39
N LEU A 102 2.49 6.72 38.31
CA LEU A 102 3.17 7.37 37.19
C LEU A 102 2.98 6.63 35.86
N PHE A 103 3.10 5.29 35.88
CA PHE A 103 2.91 4.49 34.67
C PHE A 103 1.44 4.51 34.22
N LYS A 104 0.49 4.41 35.16
CA LYS A 104 -0.94 4.56 34.85
C LYS A 104 -1.24 5.93 34.22
N GLN A 105 -0.60 6.99 34.71
CA GLN A 105 -0.73 8.32 34.11
C GLN A 105 -0.19 8.36 32.68
N PHE A 106 0.96 7.74 32.42
CA PHE A 106 1.48 7.61 31.06
C PHE A 106 0.48 6.89 30.13
N CYS A 107 -0.11 5.77 30.57
CA CYS A 107 -1.13 5.07 29.77
C CYS A 107 -2.33 5.96 29.44
N VAL A 108 -2.74 6.82 30.37
CA VAL A 108 -3.83 7.78 30.15
C VAL A 108 -3.42 8.87 29.14
N ILE A 109 -2.20 9.39 29.22
CA ILE A 109 -1.65 10.34 28.23
C ILE A 109 -1.63 9.68 26.85
N LEU A 110 -1.15 8.43 26.76
CA LEU A 110 -1.13 7.64 25.53
C LEU A 110 -2.50 7.47 24.92
N LEU A 111 -3.49 7.11 25.73
CA LEU A 111 -4.87 6.99 25.27
C LEU A 111 -5.39 8.31 24.69
N ILE A 112 -5.11 9.44 25.36
CA ILE A 112 -5.55 10.77 24.90
C ILE A 112 -4.90 11.13 23.56
N PHE A 113 -3.59 10.97 23.42
CA PHE A 113 -2.93 11.22 22.14
C PHE A 113 -3.38 10.25 21.04
N PHE A 114 -3.69 9.00 21.38
CA PHE A 114 -4.12 8.02 20.39
C PHE A 114 -5.54 8.29 19.87
N ILE A 115 -6.49 8.58 20.77
CA ILE A 115 -7.85 8.93 20.35
C ILE A 115 -7.85 10.27 19.58
N SER A 116 -7.00 11.23 19.96
CA SER A 116 -6.89 12.52 19.28
C SER A 116 -6.19 12.48 17.92
N THR A 117 -5.66 11.35 17.46
CA THR A 117 -5.03 11.24 16.14
C THR A 117 -5.72 10.25 15.21
N THR A 118 -6.73 9.50 15.68
CA THR A 118 -7.34 8.37 14.95
C THR A 118 -8.65 8.70 14.24
N GLN A 119 -9.00 9.98 14.10
CA GLN A 119 -10.25 10.43 13.47
C GLN A 119 -10.38 10.03 11.99
N TYR A 120 -9.26 9.81 11.30
CA TYR A 120 -9.24 9.24 9.94
C TYR A 120 -10.08 7.97 9.83
N PHE A 121 -10.06 7.09 10.83
CA PHE A 121 -10.84 5.85 10.80
C PHE A 121 -12.35 6.11 10.90
N SER A 122 -12.76 7.11 11.69
CA SER A 122 -14.16 7.54 11.75
C SER A 122 -14.61 8.14 10.43
N PHE A 123 -13.77 8.98 9.80
CA PHE A 123 -14.02 9.49 8.45
C PHE A 123 -14.19 8.37 7.43
N LYS A 124 -13.23 7.44 7.35
CA LYS A 124 -13.29 6.30 6.41
C LYS A 124 -14.55 5.47 6.65
N LYS A 125 -14.95 5.27 7.90
CA LYS A 125 -16.19 4.56 8.24
C LYS A 125 -17.44 5.30 7.74
N GLY A 126 -17.48 6.63 7.88
CA GLY A 126 -18.55 7.47 7.33
C GLY A 126 -18.66 7.34 5.82
N LEU A 127 -17.54 7.51 5.12
CA LEU A 127 -17.42 7.38 3.67
C LEU A 127 -17.91 6.03 3.16
N VAL A 128 -17.40 4.94 3.74
CA VAL A 128 -17.82 3.57 3.37
C VAL A 128 -19.31 3.36 3.60
N THR A 129 -19.86 3.92 4.69
CA THR A 129 -21.30 3.82 4.98
C THR A 129 -22.13 4.53 3.91
N LYS A 130 -21.70 5.72 3.48
CA LYS A 130 -22.34 6.46 2.41
C LYS A 130 -22.28 5.71 1.08
N ILE A 131 -21.10 5.20 0.67
CA ILE A 131 -20.95 4.47 -0.60
C ILE A 131 -21.87 3.24 -0.63
N LYS A 132 -21.94 2.47 0.47
CA LYS A 132 -22.85 1.32 0.59
C LYS A 132 -24.33 1.70 0.49
N SER A 133 -24.69 2.90 0.93
CA SER A 133 -26.08 3.39 0.80
C SER A 133 -26.44 3.79 -0.62
N LEU A 134 -25.44 4.15 -1.44
CA LEU A 134 -25.65 4.59 -2.83
C LEU A 134 -25.56 3.43 -3.83
N TYR A 135 -24.69 2.44 -3.59
CA TYR A 135 -24.37 1.41 -4.58
C TYR A 135 -24.38 0.01 -3.96
N SER A 136 -25.08 -0.91 -4.63
CA SER A 136 -25.04 -2.35 -4.33
C SER A 136 -23.83 -2.99 -5.00
N TRP A 137 -22.98 -3.69 -4.24
CA TRP A 137 -21.86 -4.43 -4.83
C TRP A 137 -22.32 -5.52 -5.80
N ALA A 138 -23.45 -6.19 -5.52
CA ALA A 138 -23.95 -7.24 -6.41
C ALA A 138 -24.31 -6.70 -7.80
N GLU A 139 -24.96 -5.53 -7.84
CA GLU A 139 -25.32 -4.87 -9.09
C GLU A 139 -24.08 -4.39 -9.86
N VAL A 140 -23.15 -3.71 -9.16
CA VAL A 140 -21.90 -3.23 -9.76
C VAL A 140 -21.04 -4.39 -10.27
N SER A 141 -20.99 -5.50 -9.54
CA SER A 141 -20.26 -6.70 -9.97
C SER A 141 -20.85 -7.31 -11.24
N GLU A 142 -22.17 -7.29 -11.41
CA GLU A 142 -22.82 -7.79 -12.63
C GLU A 142 -22.58 -6.86 -13.83
N ASP A 143 -22.59 -5.55 -13.58
CA ASP A 143 -22.21 -4.57 -14.61
C ASP A 143 -20.75 -4.73 -15.05
N ILE A 144 -19.83 -5.01 -14.11
CA ILE A 144 -18.42 -5.30 -14.42
C ILE A 144 -18.32 -6.53 -15.32
N LYS A 145 -19.04 -7.63 -15.00
CA LYS A 145 -19.08 -8.83 -15.83
C LYS A 145 -19.62 -8.52 -17.23
N THR A 146 -20.66 -7.71 -17.30
CA THR A 146 -21.21 -7.25 -18.58
C THR A 146 -20.20 -6.43 -19.37
N PHE A 147 -19.50 -5.46 -18.75
CA PHE A 147 -18.41 -4.70 -19.39
C PHE A 147 -17.29 -5.61 -19.90
N ASN A 148 -16.91 -6.63 -19.13
CA ASN A 148 -15.88 -7.58 -19.53
C ASN A 148 -16.34 -8.47 -20.69
N ASN A 149 -17.60 -8.90 -20.71
CA ASN A 149 -18.19 -9.69 -21.80
C ASN A 149 -18.30 -8.90 -23.11
N ILE A 150 -18.58 -7.60 -23.05
CA ILE A 150 -18.52 -6.72 -24.24
C ILE A 150 -17.10 -6.20 -24.51
N GLY A 151 -16.14 -6.56 -23.64
CA GLY A 151 -14.75 -6.10 -23.64
C GLY A 151 -14.07 -6.20 -25.00
N LEU A 152 -14.33 -7.31 -25.69
CA LEU A 152 -13.78 -7.61 -27.00
C LEU A 152 -14.16 -6.58 -28.07
N PHE A 153 -15.29 -5.88 -27.92
CA PHE A 153 -15.79 -4.93 -28.91
C PHE A 153 -15.25 -3.50 -28.74
N PHE A 154 -14.51 -3.20 -27.66
CA PHE A 154 -13.97 -1.84 -27.45
C PHE A 154 -12.76 -1.52 -28.31
N VAL A 155 -11.98 -2.51 -28.74
CA VAL A 155 -10.88 -2.35 -29.71
C VAL A 155 -10.00 -1.11 -29.51
N HIS A 156 -9.60 -0.84 -28.27
CA HIS A 156 -8.82 0.37 -27.90
C HIS A 156 -7.33 0.24 -28.16
N LYS A 157 -6.77 -0.96 -28.18
CA LYS A 157 -5.34 -1.20 -28.39
C LYS A 157 -5.15 -2.44 -29.23
N GLN A 158 -4.38 -2.32 -30.31
CA GLN A 158 -4.08 -3.43 -31.20
C GLN A 158 -3.41 -4.61 -30.49
N SER A 159 -2.50 -4.34 -29.55
CA SER A 159 -1.74 -5.36 -28.80
C SER A 159 -2.62 -6.38 -28.07
N ASP A 160 -3.88 -6.03 -27.79
CA ASP A 160 -4.81 -6.89 -27.05
C ASP A 160 -5.52 -7.90 -27.97
N PHE A 161 -5.39 -7.72 -29.29
CA PHE A 161 -6.00 -8.52 -30.35
C PHE A 161 -4.96 -9.27 -31.19
N GLU A 162 -3.70 -9.28 -30.78
CA GLU A 162 -2.64 -10.06 -31.42
C GLU A 162 -2.74 -11.54 -31.03
N ILE A 163 -2.30 -12.44 -31.91
CA ILE A 163 -2.44 -13.88 -31.74
C ILE A 163 -1.78 -14.44 -30.47
N ASN A 164 -0.76 -13.79 -29.93
CA ASN A 164 -0.13 -14.16 -28.65
C ASN A 164 -1.06 -13.95 -27.44
N LYS A 165 -2.15 -13.19 -27.60
CA LYS A 165 -3.19 -13.01 -26.58
C LYS A 165 -4.26 -14.09 -26.65
N LYS A 166 -4.31 -14.88 -27.72
CA LYS A 166 -5.35 -15.91 -27.90
C LYS A 166 -5.29 -16.98 -26.81
N LYS A 167 -6.45 -17.33 -26.27
CA LYS A 167 -6.62 -18.35 -25.20
C LYS A 167 -7.45 -19.56 -25.62
N TYR A 168 -8.15 -19.47 -26.75
CA TYR A 168 -9.09 -20.49 -27.24
C TYR A 168 -9.23 -20.39 -28.77
N PRO A 169 -9.68 -21.45 -29.47
CA PRO A 169 -9.79 -22.83 -29.00
C PRO A 169 -8.39 -23.48 -28.86
N LYS A 170 -8.33 -24.77 -28.51
CA LYS A 170 -7.06 -25.54 -28.54
C LYS A 170 -6.40 -25.40 -29.93
N PRO A 171 -5.06 -25.28 -30.03
CA PRO A 171 -4.04 -25.53 -28.99
C PRO A 171 -3.71 -24.34 -28.07
N PHE A 172 -4.39 -23.19 -28.18
CA PHE A 172 -4.12 -22.04 -27.32
C PHE A 172 -4.48 -22.28 -25.84
N PRO A 173 -3.81 -21.62 -24.88
CA PRO A 173 -2.78 -20.59 -25.06
C PRO A 173 -1.38 -21.13 -25.39
N LEU A 174 -0.68 -20.40 -26.27
CA LEU A 174 0.69 -20.68 -26.66
C LEU A 174 1.57 -19.45 -26.44
N LYS A 175 2.86 -19.69 -26.20
CA LYS A 175 3.91 -18.67 -26.28
C LYS A 175 4.32 -18.49 -27.75
N VAL A 176 4.86 -17.32 -28.06
CA VAL A 176 5.28 -16.96 -29.43
C VAL A 176 6.75 -16.61 -29.42
N ALA A 177 7.54 -17.27 -30.25
CA ALA A 177 8.88 -16.85 -30.63
C ALA A 177 8.81 -16.12 -31.96
N ILE A 178 9.56 -15.03 -32.08
CA ILE A 178 9.54 -14.15 -33.25
C ILE A 178 10.97 -14.02 -33.75
N ASN A 179 11.15 -14.15 -35.07
CA ASN A 179 12.39 -13.80 -35.74
C ASN A 179 12.12 -12.74 -36.82
N THR A 180 12.94 -11.69 -36.81
CA THR A 180 12.93 -10.61 -37.79
C THR A 180 14.32 -10.50 -38.42
N LYS A 181 14.44 -9.89 -39.60
CA LYS A 181 15.70 -9.81 -40.38
C LYS A 181 16.93 -9.26 -39.63
N ASN A 182 16.74 -8.63 -38.46
CA ASN A 182 17.80 -8.03 -37.64
C ASN A 182 17.97 -8.67 -36.24
N SER A 183 17.36 -9.84 -35.99
CA SER A 183 17.30 -10.50 -34.67
C SER A 183 18.06 -11.83 -34.63
N THR A 184 18.38 -12.28 -33.41
CA THR A 184 18.93 -13.61 -33.12
C THR A 184 17.93 -14.74 -33.42
N ASP A 185 18.44 -15.90 -33.83
CA ASP A 185 17.70 -17.12 -34.19
C ASP A 185 16.91 -17.70 -33.01
N ASN A 186 15.72 -17.13 -32.77
CA ASN A 186 14.79 -17.57 -31.74
C ASN A 186 13.71 -18.53 -32.25
N VAL A 187 13.73 -18.85 -33.55
CA VAL A 187 12.83 -19.77 -34.24
C VAL A 187 13.63 -20.99 -34.69
N ASP A 188 13.14 -22.18 -34.32
CA ASP A 188 13.70 -23.46 -34.78
C ASP A 188 13.12 -23.77 -36.18
N PHE A 189 13.92 -23.54 -37.22
CA PHE A 189 13.50 -23.72 -38.62
C PHE A 189 13.30 -25.18 -39.05
N GLU A 190 13.73 -26.15 -38.24
CA GLU A 190 13.48 -27.57 -38.50
C GLU A 190 12.07 -28.00 -38.07
N LYS A 191 11.38 -27.16 -37.29
CA LYS A 191 10.02 -27.38 -36.79
C LYS A 191 9.02 -26.45 -37.46
N PRO A 192 7.70 -26.71 -37.34
CA PRO A 192 6.68 -25.84 -37.90
C PRO A 192 6.86 -24.38 -37.46
N TYR A 193 6.85 -23.47 -38.42
CA TYR A 193 6.84 -22.02 -38.24
C TYR A 193 5.97 -21.37 -39.31
N LEU A 194 5.51 -20.15 -39.05
CA LEU A 194 4.71 -19.37 -39.98
C LEU A 194 5.46 -18.12 -40.39
N GLU A 195 5.43 -17.81 -41.68
CA GLU A 195 5.90 -16.52 -42.20
C GLU A 195 4.70 -15.64 -42.55
N TYR A 196 4.70 -14.42 -42.03
CA TYR A 196 3.69 -13.39 -42.31
C TYR A 196 4.36 -12.02 -42.36
N GLU A 197 4.20 -11.32 -43.49
CA GLU A 197 4.77 -9.98 -43.74
C GLU A 197 6.28 -9.86 -43.44
N GLY A 198 7.05 -10.91 -43.77
CA GLY A 198 8.51 -10.94 -43.59
C GLY A 198 8.96 -11.19 -42.15
N THR A 199 8.03 -11.52 -41.25
CA THR A 199 8.30 -11.93 -39.87
C THR A 199 7.98 -13.41 -39.70
N GLN A 200 8.86 -14.13 -39.00
CA GLN A 200 8.72 -15.57 -38.74
C GLN A 200 8.22 -15.80 -37.32
N PHE A 201 7.18 -16.60 -37.17
CA PHE A 201 6.52 -16.90 -35.92
C PHE A 201 6.57 -18.39 -35.63
N GLN A 202 6.93 -18.74 -34.41
CA GLN A 202 6.87 -20.11 -33.92
C GLN A 202 6.13 -20.17 -32.59
N PHE A 203 5.10 -21.03 -32.54
CA PHE A 203 4.21 -21.14 -31.40
C PHE A 203 4.52 -22.39 -30.60
N TYR A 204 4.54 -22.25 -29.28
CA TYR A 204 4.95 -23.35 -28.43
C TYR A 204 4.28 -23.35 -27.06
N SER A 205 4.15 -24.54 -26.50
CA SER A 205 3.92 -24.75 -25.07
C SER A 205 5.22 -25.19 -24.39
N ILE A 206 5.31 -25.04 -23.07
CA ILE A 206 6.47 -25.51 -22.30
C ILE A 206 6.21 -26.93 -21.83
N ASN A 207 7.17 -27.81 -22.03
CA ASN A 207 7.18 -29.13 -21.40
C ASN A 207 7.51 -29.00 -19.91
N GLU A 208 6.50 -28.67 -19.11
CA GLU A 208 6.65 -28.46 -17.66
C GLU A 208 7.16 -29.72 -16.96
N LYS A 209 6.79 -30.91 -17.41
CA LYS A 209 7.27 -32.16 -16.80
C LYS A 209 8.79 -32.28 -16.93
N PHE A 210 9.30 -32.06 -18.13
CA PHE A 210 10.73 -32.13 -18.41
C PHE A 210 11.51 -31.01 -17.69
N TRP A 211 10.96 -29.78 -17.67
CA TRP A 211 11.53 -28.67 -16.91
C TRP A 211 11.66 -28.98 -15.40
N GLN A 212 10.62 -29.57 -14.81
CA GLN A 212 10.63 -29.95 -13.39
C GLN A 212 11.57 -31.12 -13.08
N GLU A 213 11.78 -32.03 -14.03
CA GLU A 213 12.78 -33.10 -13.92
C GLU A 213 14.20 -32.52 -13.95
N ASP A 214 14.49 -31.65 -14.91
CA ASP A 214 15.80 -30.98 -15.02
C ASP A 214 16.12 -30.08 -13.83
N LEU A 215 15.13 -29.35 -13.29
CA LEU A 215 15.29 -28.53 -12.08
C LEU A 215 15.70 -29.34 -10.85
N LYS A 216 15.28 -30.61 -10.75
CA LYS A 216 15.65 -31.49 -9.64
C LYS A 216 17.10 -31.94 -9.74
N GLU A 217 17.59 -32.16 -10.95
CA GLU A 217 18.96 -32.59 -11.22
C GLU A 217 19.94 -31.40 -11.23
N HIS A 218 19.47 -30.23 -11.65
CA HIS A 218 20.27 -29.03 -11.83
C HIS A 218 19.63 -27.86 -11.06
N ALA A 219 19.95 -27.79 -9.76
CA ALA A 219 19.46 -26.74 -8.85
C ALA A 219 19.85 -25.29 -9.24
N PHE A 220 20.59 -25.10 -10.34
CA PHE A 220 21.09 -23.82 -10.83
C PHE A 220 20.42 -23.33 -12.12
N LEU A 221 19.45 -24.07 -12.68
CA LEU A 221 18.69 -23.62 -13.84
C LEU A 221 17.81 -22.42 -13.47
N ASN A 222 17.74 -21.42 -14.34
CA ASN A 222 16.94 -20.21 -14.10
C ASN A 222 15.71 -20.14 -15.02
N ASP A 223 14.71 -19.33 -14.65
CA ASP A 223 13.47 -19.20 -15.44
C ASP A 223 13.68 -18.65 -16.87
N TYR A 224 14.83 -18.02 -17.17
CA TYR A 224 15.16 -17.60 -18.53
C TYR A 224 15.44 -18.80 -19.43
N GLU A 225 16.12 -19.84 -18.92
CA GLU A 225 16.42 -21.07 -19.64
C GLU A 225 15.16 -21.89 -19.95
N LYS A 226 14.08 -21.70 -19.19
CA LYS A 226 12.77 -22.34 -19.41
C LYS A 226 12.19 -22.06 -20.80
N ASN A 227 12.59 -20.95 -21.44
CA ASN A 227 12.15 -20.62 -22.80
C ASN A 227 13.14 -21.08 -23.89
N SER A 228 14.20 -21.82 -23.55
CA SER A 228 15.15 -22.37 -24.54
C SER A 228 14.48 -23.45 -25.41
N PHE A 229 15.01 -23.69 -26.62
CA PHE A 229 14.47 -24.68 -27.57
C PHE A 229 14.28 -26.07 -26.96
N LYS A 230 15.13 -26.44 -25.98
CA LYS A 230 15.09 -27.72 -25.26
C LYS A 230 13.74 -28.02 -24.61
N TYR A 231 13.04 -27.00 -24.09
CA TYR A 231 11.80 -27.17 -23.33
C TYR A 231 10.53 -26.84 -24.12
N ARG A 232 10.66 -26.50 -25.42
CA ARG A 232 9.53 -26.08 -26.25
C ARG A 232 8.88 -27.27 -26.94
N ASN A 233 7.60 -27.48 -26.69
CA ASN A 233 6.74 -28.30 -27.53
C ASN A 233 6.15 -27.38 -28.60
N ILE A 234 6.65 -27.49 -29.83
CA ILE A 234 6.19 -26.67 -30.97
C ILE A 234 4.85 -27.19 -31.45
N GLU A 235 3.90 -26.27 -31.64
CA GLU A 235 2.56 -26.56 -32.13
C GLU A 235 2.39 -25.96 -33.52
N ASP A 236 1.92 -26.76 -34.48
CA ASP A 236 1.54 -26.25 -35.80
C ASP A 236 0.18 -25.55 -35.72
N ILE A 237 0.20 -24.24 -35.92
CA ILE A 237 -0.99 -23.39 -35.92
C ILE A 237 -1.32 -22.86 -37.32
N SER A 238 -0.90 -23.54 -38.38
CA SER A 238 -1.17 -23.13 -39.77
C SER A 238 -2.64 -22.87 -40.06
N ALA A 239 -3.55 -23.58 -39.39
CA ALA A 239 -5.00 -23.36 -39.46
C ALA A 239 -5.44 -21.96 -38.96
N PHE A 240 -4.61 -21.28 -38.16
CA PHE A 240 -4.87 -19.96 -37.60
C PHE A 240 -4.04 -18.86 -38.27
N LYS A 241 -3.44 -19.12 -39.43
CA LYS A 241 -2.58 -18.16 -40.14
C LYS A 241 -3.27 -16.81 -40.39
N GLU A 242 -4.57 -16.81 -40.67
CA GLU A 242 -5.36 -15.59 -40.89
C GLU A 242 -5.52 -14.74 -39.62
N LEU A 243 -5.36 -15.34 -38.43
CA LEU A 243 -5.41 -14.65 -37.14
C LEU A 243 -4.06 -14.07 -36.70
N LEU A 244 -3.00 -14.22 -37.52
CA LEU A 244 -1.75 -13.47 -37.31
C LEU A 244 -1.99 -11.96 -37.43
N HIS A 245 -2.93 -11.56 -38.29
CA HIS A 245 -3.46 -10.21 -38.28
C HIS A 245 -4.36 -10.01 -37.05
N PRO A 246 -4.30 -8.85 -36.36
CA PRO A 246 -5.14 -8.61 -35.19
C PRO A 246 -6.63 -8.86 -35.46
N SER A 247 -7.27 -9.61 -34.55
CA SER A 247 -8.64 -10.12 -34.69
C SER A 247 -9.36 -10.19 -33.33
N LEU A 248 -10.68 -10.04 -33.33
CA LEU A 248 -11.51 -10.29 -32.14
C LEU A 248 -11.33 -11.70 -31.56
N TYR A 249 -11.04 -12.70 -32.40
CA TYR A 249 -10.78 -14.09 -31.96
C TYR A 249 -9.53 -14.25 -31.10
N ASN A 250 -8.64 -13.25 -31.09
CA ASN A 250 -7.40 -13.28 -30.31
C ASN A 250 -7.58 -12.62 -28.94
N TYR A 251 -8.67 -11.87 -28.73
CA TYR A 251 -8.89 -11.12 -27.51
C TYR A 251 -9.19 -12.04 -26.32
N SER A 252 -8.54 -11.75 -25.18
CA SER A 252 -8.74 -12.50 -23.93
C SER A 252 -8.57 -11.67 -22.66
N GLU A 253 -8.40 -10.35 -22.78
CA GLU A 253 -8.17 -9.48 -21.63
C GLU A 253 -9.46 -9.31 -20.81
N THR A 254 -9.31 -9.23 -19.49
CA THR A 254 -10.38 -8.81 -18.58
C THR A 254 -10.19 -7.33 -18.27
N LYS A 255 -11.06 -6.49 -18.83
CA LYS A 255 -10.92 -5.03 -18.75
C LYS A 255 -10.95 -4.50 -17.32
N PHE A 256 -11.86 -5.03 -16.49
CA PHE A 256 -12.03 -4.67 -15.09
C PHE A 256 -11.87 -5.92 -14.22
N THR A 257 -10.78 -5.97 -13.45
CA THR A 257 -10.40 -7.14 -12.65
C THR A 257 -10.94 -7.12 -11.22
N ILE A 258 -11.49 -5.99 -10.79
CA ILE A 258 -11.90 -5.76 -9.40
C ILE A 258 -13.07 -6.69 -9.05
N GLY A 259 -12.86 -7.52 -8.02
CA GLY A 259 -13.84 -8.48 -7.54
C GLY A 259 -14.16 -9.63 -8.49
N GLN A 260 -13.36 -9.84 -9.55
CA GLN A 260 -13.50 -10.96 -10.49
C GLN A 260 -12.57 -12.11 -10.11
N ASP A 261 -13.02 -13.34 -10.34
CA ASP A 261 -12.23 -14.55 -10.06
C ASP A 261 -11.89 -15.35 -11.33
N SER A 262 -11.21 -16.49 -11.15
CA SER A 262 -10.84 -17.38 -12.25
C SER A 262 -12.04 -18.02 -12.97
N THR A 263 -13.17 -18.18 -12.27
CA THR A 263 -14.41 -18.72 -12.83
C THR A 263 -15.05 -17.71 -13.76
N ASP A 264 -15.08 -16.43 -13.34
CA ASP A 264 -15.56 -15.32 -14.15
C ASP A 264 -14.76 -15.20 -15.45
N LEU A 265 -13.42 -15.25 -15.37
CA LEU A 265 -12.56 -15.26 -16.57
C LEU A 265 -12.87 -16.44 -17.49
N LYS A 266 -13.04 -17.65 -16.94
CA LYS A 266 -13.38 -18.84 -17.74
C LYS A 266 -14.72 -18.69 -18.45
N ASN A 267 -15.71 -18.13 -17.77
CA ASN A 267 -17.04 -17.87 -18.33
C ASN A 267 -16.97 -16.80 -19.42
N GLN A 268 -16.20 -15.73 -19.21
CA GLN A 268 -15.93 -14.66 -20.17
C GLN A 268 -15.27 -15.23 -21.46
N LEU A 269 -14.24 -16.05 -21.35
CA LEU A 269 -13.58 -16.64 -22.52
C LEU A 269 -14.51 -17.58 -23.30
N LYS A 270 -15.33 -18.38 -22.59
CA LYS A 270 -16.35 -19.22 -23.22
C LYS A 270 -17.41 -18.37 -23.94
N TYR A 271 -17.77 -17.23 -23.35
CA TYR A 271 -18.68 -16.27 -23.96
C TYR A 271 -18.12 -15.72 -25.27
N PHE A 272 -16.87 -15.24 -25.26
CA PHE A 272 -16.20 -14.71 -26.44
C PHE A 272 -16.13 -15.72 -27.59
N GLN A 273 -15.78 -16.97 -27.27
CA GLN A 273 -15.76 -18.03 -28.27
C GLN A 273 -17.15 -18.21 -28.90
N ASN A 274 -18.19 -18.36 -28.07
CA ASN A 274 -19.54 -18.64 -28.55
C ASN A 274 -20.12 -17.49 -29.40
N ILE A 275 -19.93 -16.24 -28.99
CA ILE A 275 -20.49 -15.08 -29.72
C ILE A 275 -19.83 -14.91 -31.10
N LEU A 276 -18.53 -15.18 -31.21
CA LEU A 276 -17.81 -15.07 -32.49
C LEU A 276 -18.08 -16.28 -33.40
N ASP A 277 -18.08 -17.51 -32.84
CA ASP A 277 -18.34 -18.76 -33.58
C ASP A 277 -19.76 -18.81 -34.15
N THR A 278 -20.77 -18.35 -33.40
CA THR A 278 -22.16 -18.26 -33.88
C THR A 278 -22.36 -17.13 -34.88
N GLY A 279 -21.62 -16.03 -34.71
CA GLY A 279 -21.73 -14.83 -35.55
C GLY A 279 -23.13 -14.22 -35.57
N ASP A 280 -23.93 -14.40 -34.51
CA ASP A 280 -25.28 -13.86 -34.42
C ASP A 280 -25.24 -12.33 -34.28
N GLU A 281 -25.56 -11.65 -35.37
CA GLU A 281 -25.56 -10.19 -35.43
C GLU A 281 -26.57 -9.56 -34.48
N SER A 282 -27.71 -10.20 -34.26
CA SER A 282 -28.73 -9.71 -33.33
C SER A 282 -28.19 -9.74 -31.91
N LYS A 283 -27.47 -10.80 -31.55
CA LYS A 283 -26.85 -10.94 -30.22
C LYS A 283 -25.72 -9.94 -30.02
N ILE A 284 -24.85 -9.76 -31.02
CA ILE A 284 -23.80 -8.73 -30.96
C ILE A 284 -24.44 -7.34 -30.77
N LYS A 285 -25.45 -6.98 -31.57
CA LYS A 285 -26.14 -5.69 -31.42
C LYS A 285 -26.80 -5.52 -30.05
N GLU A 286 -27.36 -6.59 -29.46
CA GLU A 286 -27.89 -6.59 -28.10
C GLU A 286 -26.80 -6.27 -27.06
N ASP A 287 -25.61 -6.83 -27.22
CA ASP A 287 -24.47 -6.56 -26.34
C ASP A 287 -23.95 -5.14 -26.47
N LEU A 288 -23.82 -4.63 -27.70
CA LEU A 288 -23.44 -3.24 -27.92
C LEU A 288 -24.47 -2.29 -27.28
N LYS A 289 -25.77 -2.62 -27.37
CA LYS A 289 -26.84 -1.89 -26.68
C LYS A 289 -26.66 -1.91 -25.16
N LYS A 290 -26.32 -3.06 -24.56
CA LYS A 290 -25.98 -3.15 -23.13
C LYS A 290 -24.77 -2.28 -22.79
N GLY A 291 -23.74 -2.28 -23.62
CA GLY A 291 -22.56 -1.43 -23.45
C GLY A 291 -22.89 0.07 -23.45
N LEU A 292 -23.72 0.52 -24.38
CA LEU A 292 -24.18 1.92 -24.42
C LEU A 292 -25.10 2.27 -23.23
N PHE A 293 -25.92 1.32 -22.77
CA PHE A 293 -26.71 1.50 -21.55
C PHE A 293 -25.81 1.67 -20.32
N LEU A 294 -24.78 0.84 -20.17
CA LEU A 294 -23.82 0.97 -19.08
C LEU A 294 -22.99 2.24 -19.20
N ALA A 295 -22.61 2.64 -20.41
CA ALA A 295 -21.95 3.92 -20.65
C ALA A 295 -22.80 5.09 -20.14
N LYS A 296 -24.11 5.08 -20.39
CA LYS A 296 -25.04 6.07 -19.83
C LYS A 296 -25.17 5.97 -18.32
N LYS A 297 -25.35 4.76 -17.77
CA LYS A 297 -25.47 4.50 -16.32
C LYS A 297 -24.28 5.04 -15.54
N TYR A 298 -23.08 4.85 -16.09
CA TYR A 298 -21.82 5.25 -15.47
C TYR A 298 -21.28 6.57 -16.01
N GLU A 299 -22.09 7.40 -16.69
CA GLU A 299 -21.68 8.73 -17.16
C GLU A 299 -20.35 8.71 -17.95
N LEU A 300 -20.21 7.75 -18.86
CA LEU A 300 -19.06 7.60 -19.75
C LEU A 300 -19.25 8.44 -21.01
N SER A 301 -18.15 8.97 -21.52
CA SER A 301 -18.16 9.80 -22.72
C SER A 301 -17.95 8.93 -23.96
N THR A 302 -18.93 8.92 -24.86
CA THR A 302 -18.84 8.23 -26.15
C THR A 302 -19.75 8.90 -27.17
N ASN A 303 -19.41 8.79 -28.46
CA ASN A 303 -20.28 9.16 -29.58
C ASN A 303 -20.73 7.95 -30.41
N LEU A 304 -20.56 6.73 -29.87
CA LEU A 304 -20.99 5.52 -30.52
C LEU A 304 -22.51 5.38 -30.49
N ASN A 305 -23.06 4.80 -31.56
CA ASN A 305 -24.38 4.21 -31.58
C ASN A 305 -24.25 2.73 -31.99
N ILE A 306 -25.35 1.98 -31.92
CA ILE A 306 -25.32 0.54 -32.17
C ILE A 306 -24.78 0.24 -33.57
N GLU A 307 -25.23 0.98 -34.59
CA GLU A 307 -24.84 0.72 -35.98
C GLU A 307 -23.40 1.11 -36.27
N THR A 308 -22.94 2.27 -35.78
CA THR A 308 -21.55 2.70 -35.98
C THR A 308 -20.58 1.79 -35.26
N TRP A 309 -20.91 1.35 -34.05
CA TRP A 309 -20.09 0.42 -33.29
C TRP A 309 -20.10 -0.98 -33.94
N PHE A 310 -21.26 -1.47 -34.36
CA PHE A 310 -21.40 -2.77 -35.01
C PHE A 310 -20.61 -2.84 -36.32
N ASN A 311 -20.72 -1.83 -37.17
CA ASN A 311 -19.99 -1.78 -38.45
C ASN A 311 -18.47 -1.78 -38.27
N LEU A 312 -17.98 -1.24 -37.15
CA LEU A 312 -16.55 -1.22 -36.84
C LEU A 312 -16.03 -2.62 -36.48
N VAL A 313 -16.84 -3.42 -35.77
CA VAL A 313 -16.40 -4.73 -35.23
C VAL A 313 -16.85 -5.93 -36.08
N ASN A 314 -17.93 -5.83 -36.86
CA ASN A 314 -18.49 -6.95 -37.63
C ASN A 314 -17.74 -7.21 -38.95
N ASN A 315 -16.46 -7.53 -38.87
CA ASN A 315 -15.60 -7.84 -40.03
C ASN A 315 -15.52 -9.35 -40.30
N LYS A 316 -16.66 -10.01 -40.52
CA LYS A 316 -16.75 -11.45 -40.81
C LYS A 316 -15.94 -11.87 -42.06
N PRO A 317 -15.48 -13.13 -42.14
CA PRO A 317 -15.66 -14.22 -41.16
C PRO A 317 -14.67 -14.19 -39.99
N ASN A 318 -13.53 -13.53 -40.14
CA ASN A 318 -12.41 -13.61 -39.18
C ASN A 318 -12.34 -12.46 -38.16
N TYR A 319 -13.27 -11.51 -38.24
CA TYR A 319 -13.35 -10.34 -37.37
C TYR A 319 -12.00 -9.59 -37.26
N LEU A 320 -11.33 -9.39 -38.40
CA LEU A 320 -10.08 -8.65 -38.46
C LEU A 320 -10.33 -7.19 -38.08
N LEU A 321 -9.43 -6.62 -37.28
CA LEU A 321 -9.50 -5.22 -36.92
C LEU A 321 -9.08 -4.35 -38.12
N LYS A 322 -9.85 -3.33 -38.43
CA LYS A 322 -9.54 -2.35 -39.48
C LYS A 322 -9.28 -0.95 -38.92
N GLU A 323 -9.87 -0.65 -37.77
CA GLU A 323 -9.86 0.66 -37.13
C GLU A 323 -9.96 0.46 -35.61
N LEU A 324 -9.23 1.27 -34.83
CA LEU A 324 -9.28 1.26 -33.36
C LEU A 324 -10.15 2.41 -32.84
N LEU A 325 -10.81 2.21 -31.71
CA LEU A 325 -11.56 3.28 -31.04
C LEU A 325 -10.61 4.17 -30.22
N ASN A 326 -10.82 5.49 -30.27
CA ASN A 326 -10.09 6.37 -29.36
C ASN A 326 -10.61 6.24 -27.93
N THR A 327 -9.69 6.37 -26.97
CA THR A 327 -10.01 6.45 -25.54
C THR A 327 -10.48 7.85 -25.11
N SER A 328 -10.53 8.82 -26.02
CA SER A 328 -10.99 10.19 -25.78
C SER A 328 -11.46 10.84 -27.08
N ASN A 329 -12.22 11.93 -27.00
CA ASN A 329 -12.75 12.61 -28.17
C ASN A 329 -11.61 13.10 -29.09
N PRO A 330 -11.49 12.59 -30.33
CA PRO A 330 -10.41 12.93 -31.24
C PRO A 330 -10.44 14.40 -31.69
N LEU A 331 -11.61 15.06 -31.67
CA LEU A 331 -11.74 16.48 -32.04
C LEU A 331 -11.15 17.43 -30.98
N ASN A 332 -11.04 16.96 -29.73
CA ASN A 332 -10.42 17.73 -28.65
C ASN A 332 -8.88 17.56 -28.62
N LYS A 333 -8.31 16.64 -29.42
CA LYS A 333 -6.88 16.29 -29.42
C LYS A 333 -5.97 17.29 -30.16
N GLY A 334 -6.44 18.51 -30.45
CA GLY A 334 -5.58 19.58 -30.96
C GLY A 334 -4.44 20.01 -30.02
N LEU A 335 -4.34 19.49 -28.78
CA LEU A 335 -3.40 20.00 -27.77
C LEU A 335 -2.59 18.99 -26.94
N ILE A 336 -2.85 17.67 -26.94
CA ILE A 336 -1.99 16.71 -26.18
C ILE A 336 -1.94 15.35 -26.89
N ALA A 337 -0.95 15.16 -27.76
CA ALA A 337 -0.57 13.85 -28.27
C ALA A 337 0.55 13.27 -27.40
N HIS A 338 0.20 12.74 -26.23
CA HIS A 338 1.05 11.78 -25.52
C HIS A 338 0.38 10.42 -25.56
N HIS A 339 0.73 9.63 -26.59
CA HIS A 339 0.67 8.18 -26.51
C HIS A 339 2.10 7.64 -26.61
N SER A 340 2.79 7.65 -25.46
CA SER A 340 3.72 6.57 -25.09
C SER A 340 2.87 5.30 -24.88
N ASN A 341 3.25 4.08 -25.27
CA ASN A 341 4.57 3.49 -25.44
C ASN A 341 4.60 2.62 -26.70
N VAL A 342 5.79 2.56 -27.28
CA VAL A 342 6.29 1.47 -28.12
C VAL A 342 6.19 0.18 -27.30
N ASN A 343 5.11 -0.57 -27.48
CA ASN A 343 5.16 -2.02 -27.28
C ASN A 343 5.57 -2.62 -28.62
N GLU A 344 6.45 -3.61 -28.61
CA GLU A 344 6.81 -4.39 -29.79
C GLU A 344 5.55 -5.10 -30.31
N ASN A 345 4.84 -4.44 -31.23
CA ASN A 345 3.74 -5.06 -31.95
C ASN A 345 4.30 -6.29 -32.68
N ILE A 346 3.62 -7.42 -32.53
CA ILE A 346 4.00 -8.67 -33.18
C ILE A 346 3.70 -8.59 -34.68
N SER A 347 2.67 -7.83 -35.06
CA SER A 347 2.35 -7.54 -36.46
C SER A 347 3.08 -6.29 -36.95
N ASN A 348 3.61 -6.34 -38.17
CA ASN A 348 4.22 -5.19 -38.85
C ASN A 348 3.19 -4.16 -39.34
N THR A 349 1.88 -4.46 -39.29
CA THR A 349 0.80 -3.52 -39.58
C THR A 349 0.44 -2.68 -38.36
N ASN A 350 0.35 -1.37 -38.54
CA ASN A 350 -0.24 -0.47 -37.54
C ASN A 350 -1.68 -0.16 -37.93
N ILE A 351 -2.63 -0.63 -37.12
CA ILE A 351 -4.06 -0.37 -37.32
C ILE A 351 -4.36 1.07 -36.87
N PRO A 352 -4.93 1.92 -37.74
CA PRO A 352 -5.17 3.31 -37.42
C PRO A 352 -6.30 3.46 -36.39
N TYR A 353 -6.20 4.49 -35.55
CA TYR A 353 -7.31 4.94 -34.72
C TYR A 353 -8.34 5.69 -35.55
N SER A 354 -9.60 5.59 -35.13
CA SER A 354 -10.70 6.29 -35.75
C SER A 354 -10.51 7.79 -35.72
N LYS A 355 -10.95 8.48 -36.78
CA LYS A 355 -10.90 9.95 -36.80
C LYS A 355 -12.06 10.59 -36.05
N THR A 356 -13.14 9.84 -35.84
CA THR A 356 -14.40 10.37 -35.30
C THR A 356 -14.87 9.61 -34.09
N LEU A 357 -14.70 8.28 -34.04
CA LEU A 357 -15.30 7.44 -33.01
C LEU A 357 -14.42 7.32 -31.75
N TYR A 358 -15.07 7.35 -30.59
CA TYR A 358 -14.41 7.18 -29.30
C TYR A 358 -15.32 6.56 -28.24
N PHE A 359 -14.69 5.88 -27.28
CA PHE A 359 -15.33 5.40 -26.06
C PHE A 359 -14.37 5.59 -24.88
N SER A 360 -14.68 6.52 -23.99
CA SER A 360 -13.83 6.80 -22.84
C SER A 360 -14.36 6.10 -21.59
N PHE A 361 -13.52 5.27 -20.98
CA PHE A 361 -13.77 4.74 -19.65
C PHE A 361 -13.52 5.76 -18.53
N ASN A 362 -12.88 6.89 -18.84
CA ASN A 362 -12.40 7.86 -17.83
C ASN A 362 -11.68 7.11 -16.70
N ASN A 363 -12.11 7.31 -15.45
CA ASN A 363 -11.60 6.66 -14.26
C ASN A 363 -12.61 5.66 -13.66
N LEU A 364 -13.34 4.92 -14.51
CA LEU A 364 -14.39 3.99 -14.04
C LEU A 364 -13.84 2.89 -13.11
N ASP A 365 -12.60 2.48 -13.33
CA ASP A 365 -11.85 1.56 -12.50
C ASP A 365 -11.67 2.09 -11.06
N HIS A 366 -11.52 3.41 -10.88
CA HIS A 366 -11.52 4.01 -9.54
C HIS A 366 -12.88 3.87 -8.86
N PHE A 367 -13.97 4.11 -9.60
CA PHE A 367 -15.33 3.93 -9.10
C PHE A 367 -15.55 2.48 -8.65
N PHE A 368 -15.26 1.51 -9.51
CA PHE A 368 -15.41 0.09 -9.19
C PHE A 368 -14.57 -0.32 -7.97
N GLY A 369 -13.33 0.16 -7.90
CA GLY A 369 -12.46 -0.05 -6.74
C GLY A 369 -13.04 0.53 -5.46
N ASN A 370 -13.49 1.77 -5.48
CA ASN A 370 -14.03 2.44 -4.30
C ASN A 370 -15.32 1.77 -3.78
N VAL A 371 -16.19 1.31 -4.68
CA VAL A 371 -17.37 0.51 -4.28
C VAL A 371 -16.92 -0.84 -3.70
N TYR A 372 -16.05 -1.58 -4.39
CA TYR A 372 -15.56 -2.88 -3.92
C TYR A 372 -14.91 -2.80 -2.53
N PHE A 373 -13.93 -1.92 -2.35
CA PHE A 373 -13.22 -1.76 -1.08
C PHE A 373 -14.09 -1.17 0.04
N SER A 374 -15.27 -0.63 -0.27
CA SER A 374 -16.27 -0.30 0.74
C SER A 374 -16.89 -1.57 1.33
N TYR A 375 -17.24 -2.56 0.50
CA TYR A 375 -17.80 -3.84 0.95
C TYR A 375 -16.75 -4.78 1.55
N TYR A 376 -15.54 -4.77 1.00
CA TYR A 376 -14.41 -5.60 1.44
C TYR A 376 -13.25 -4.70 1.93
N PRO A 377 -13.42 -4.02 3.08
CA PRO A 377 -12.44 -3.06 3.55
C PRO A 377 -11.15 -3.75 3.96
N THR A 378 -10.03 -3.28 3.42
CA THR A 378 -8.70 -3.59 3.93
C THR A 378 -8.35 -2.64 5.09
N PHE A 379 -7.79 -3.21 6.16
CA PHE A 379 -7.25 -2.43 7.26
C PHE A 379 -5.91 -1.82 6.82
N ASN A 380 -5.76 -0.51 7.02
CA ASN A 380 -4.52 0.19 6.65
C ASN A 380 -3.54 0.13 7.83
N ASP A 381 -2.80 -0.97 7.91
CA ASP A 381 -1.79 -1.21 8.95
C ASP A 381 -0.75 -0.09 9.00
N VAL A 382 -0.31 0.42 7.85
CA VAL A 382 0.72 1.47 7.76
C VAL A 382 0.28 2.74 8.47
N ILE A 383 -0.93 3.23 8.17
CA ILE A 383 -1.48 4.43 8.84
C ILE A 383 -1.69 4.16 10.33
N PHE A 384 -2.25 3.00 10.68
CA PHE A 384 -2.46 2.65 12.08
C PHE A 384 -1.16 2.66 12.89
N TYR A 385 -0.11 2.02 12.35
CA TYR A 385 1.22 1.99 12.95
C TYR A 385 1.86 3.36 13.05
N PHE A 386 1.74 4.19 12.01
CA PHE A 386 2.21 5.57 12.05
C PHE A 386 1.54 6.38 13.18
N LEU A 387 0.21 6.27 13.32
CA LEU A 387 -0.55 7.00 14.33
C LEU A 387 -0.22 6.52 15.76
N ILE A 388 -0.18 5.21 16.01
CA ILE A 388 0.14 4.69 17.35
C ILE A 388 1.57 5.02 17.77
N VAL A 389 2.55 4.93 16.86
CA VAL A 389 3.94 5.30 17.14
C VAL A 389 4.07 6.80 17.42
N THR A 390 3.39 7.65 16.64
CA THR A 390 3.35 9.10 16.86
C THR A 390 2.74 9.44 18.21
N SER A 391 1.59 8.86 18.54
CA SER A 391 0.94 9.04 19.84
C SER A 391 1.83 8.55 20.98
N PHE A 392 2.56 7.45 20.79
CA PHE A 392 3.53 6.96 21.76
C PHE A 392 4.67 7.96 22.00
N PHE A 393 5.30 8.43 20.93
CA PHE A 393 6.38 9.40 21.00
C PHE A 393 5.95 10.69 21.73
N LEU A 394 4.82 11.27 21.34
CA LEU A 394 4.28 12.48 21.98
C LEU A 394 3.94 12.26 23.46
N SER A 395 3.44 11.07 23.79
CA SER A 395 3.11 10.70 25.17
C SER A 395 4.35 10.59 26.04
N VAL A 396 5.42 9.98 25.52
CA VAL A 396 6.70 9.89 26.22
C VAL A 396 7.28 11.27 26.44
N LEU A 397 7.26 12.14 25.41
CA LEU A 397 7.77 13.51 25.50
C LEU A 397 7.03 14.31 26.59
N LEU A 398 5.70 14.31 26.57
CA LEU A 398 4.89 15.01 27.57
C LEU A 398 5.06 14.42 28.98
N PHE A 399 5.18 13.08 29.08
CA PHE A 399 5.38 12.39 30.34
C PHE A 399 6.74 12.70 30.97
N VAL A 400 7.81 12.66 30.18
CA VAL A 400 9.16 13.07 30.59
C VAL A 400 9.14 14.55 31.02
N PHE A 401 8.48 15.42 30.24
CA PHE A 401 8.35 16.84 30.58
C PHE A 401 7.67 17.07 31.94
N LYS A 402 6.61 16.32 32.25
CA LYS A 402 5.92 16.48 33.53
C LYS A 402 6.69 15.91 34.72
N THR A 403 7.46 14.84 34.50
CA THR A 403 8.13 14.08 35.58
C THR A 403 9.54 14.56 35.90
N THR A 404 10.19 15.25 34.96
CA THR A 404 11.57 15.71 35.08
C THR A 404 11.65 17.21 35.34
N ASN A 405 12.67 17.65 36.08
CA ASN A 405 12.92 19.08 36.31
C ASN A 405 13.26 19.77 34.96
N ILE A 406 12.70 20.95 34.71
CA ILE A 406 12.94 21.75 33.50
C ILE A 406 14.43 21.91 33.18
N LYS A 407 15.28 22.11 34.20
CA LYS A 407 16.74 22.21 34.03
C LYS A 407 17.34 20.91 33.49
N SER A 408 16.92 19.76 34.02
CA SER A 408 17.38 18.45 33.56
C SER A 408 16.84 18.13 32.18
N LEU A 409 15.62 18.54 31.86
CA LEU A 409 15.01 18.31 30.56
C LEU A 409 15.72 19.10 29.47
N LEU A 410 15.95 20.40 29.68
CA LEU A 410 16.69 21.25 28.76
C LEU A 410 18.08 20.67 28.49
N LEU A 411 18.79 20.24 29.55
CA LEU A 411 20.11 19.64 29.42
C LEU A 411 20.07 18.26 28.74
N SER A 412 18.97 17.51 28.87
CA SER A 412 18.77 16.25 28.13
C SER A 412 18.56 16.49 26.65
N PHE A 413 17.84 17.56 26.29
CA PHE A 413 17.69 17.98 24.90
C PHE A 413 19.04 18.38 24.30
N VAL A 414 19.84 19.19 25.00
CA VAL A 414 21.20 19.54 24.57
C VAL A 414 22.07 18.28 24.43
N ALA A 415 22.02 17.37 25.41
CA ALA A 415 22.75 16.10 25.33
C ALA A 415 22.30 15.25 24.12
N SER A 416 21.01 15.23 23.79
CA SER A 416 20.50 14.52 22.61
C SER A 416 21.01 15.11 21.29
N LEU A 417 21.18 16.44 21.21
CA LEU A 417 21.78 17.12 20.06
C LEU A 417 23.27 16.76 19.91
N VAL A 418 24.00 16.72 21.03
CA VAL A 418 25.41 16.29 21.01
C VAL A 418 25.52 14.84 20.54
N VAL A 419 24.65 13.95 21.03
CA VAL A 419 24.57 12.55 20.55
C VAL A 419 24.26 12.50 19.06
N LEU A 420 23.33 13.33 18.55
CA LEU A 420 23.01 13.41 17.13
C LEU A 420 24.22 13.85 16.28
N VAL A 421 24.97 14.87 16.72
CA VAL A 421 26.20 15.30 16.04
C VAL A 421 27.22 14.17 16.00
N ILE A 422 27.39 13.43 17.10
CA ILE A 422 28.28 12.26 17.16
C ILE A 422 27.80 11.18 16.19
N ILE A 423 26.50 10.88 16.14
CA ILE A 423 25.92 9.91 15.19
C ILE A 423 26.23 10.33 13.75
N ILE A 424 25.94 11.57 13.38
CA ILE A 424 26.17 12.09 12.01
C ILE A 424 27.66 12.03 11.66
N TRP A 425 28.54 12.43 12.58
CA TRP A 425 29.98 12.37 12.40
C TRP A 425 30.46 10.92 12.19
N LEU A 426 30.00 9.98 13.01
CA LEU A 426 30.33 8.55 12.88
C LEU A 426 29.82 7.96 11.56
N LEU A 427 28.59 8.29 11.15
CA LEU A 427 28.01 7.85 9.87
C LEU A 427 28.77 8.42 8.66
N SER A 428 29.22 9.68 8.75
CA SER A 428 29.96 10.38 7.70
C SER A 428 31.42 9.90 7.59
N SER A 429 31.99 9.34 8.66
CA SER A 429 33.36 8.81 8.65
C SER A 429 33.47 7.60 7.69
N LYS A 430 33.95 7.85 6.46
CA LYS A 430 33.97 6.86 5.38
C LYS A 430 35.01 5.74 5.55
N GLY A 431 35.93 5.82 6.51
CA GLY A 431 37.04 4.84 6.57
C GLY A 431 37.81 4.68 7.87
N PHE A 432 37.42 5.27 8.99
CA PHE A 432 38.31 5.29 10.17
C PHE A 432 37.96 4.30 11.29
N ILE A 433 36.69 3.97 11.53
CA ILE A 433 36.30 3.25 12.77
C ILE A 433 35.88 1.78 12.53
N LEU A 434 35.50 1.40 11.30
CA LEU A 434 34.99 0.06 10.96
C LEU A 434 35.39 -0.36 9.53
N SER A 435 36.69 -0.46 9.27
CA SER A 435 37.26 -0.82 7.96
C SER A 435 37.21 -2.33 7.71
N GLY A 436 36.11 -2.81 7.12
CA GLY A 436 35.99 -4.17 6.61
C GLY A 436 34.91 -4.26 5.54
N ALA A 437 35.20 -4.97 4.44
CA ALA A 437 34.24 -5.15 3.34
C ALA A 437 32.93 -5.81 3.82
N SER A 438 33.01 -6.68 4.83
CA SER A 438 31.85 -7.29 5.48
C SER A 438 31.06 -6.31 6.35
N ILE A 439 31.72 -5.37 7.02
CA ILE A 439 31.16 -4.46 8.03
C ILE A 439 30.53 -3.22 7.39
N ARG A 440 30.99 -2.80 6.20
CA ARG A 440 30.46 -1.62 5.49
C ARG A 440 28.95 -1.67 5.30
N ASP A 441 28.40 -2.86 5.07
CA ASP A 441 26.98 -3.06 4.84
C ASP A 441 26.14 -2.94 6.13
N TYR A 442 26.74 -3.12 7.31
CA TYR A 442 26.04 -3.08 8.61
C TYR A 442 26.31 -1.81 9.40
N ARG A 443 27.23 -0.98 8.92
CA ARG A 443 27.83 0.13 9.68
C ARG A 443 26.80 1.02 10.35
N GLU A 444 25.76 1.43 9.62
CA GLU A 444 24.73 2.33 10.13
C GLU A 444 23.93 1.70 11.27
N PHE A 445 23.53 0.43 11.10
CA PHE A 445 22.80 -0.29 12.14
C PHE A 445 23.65 -0.54 13.38
N LEU A 446 24.94 -0.89 13.20
CA LEU A 446 25.87 -1.11 14.30
C LEU A 446 26.16 0.17 15.09
N ILE A 447 26.37 1.30 14.41
CA ILE A 447 26.58 2.59 15.08
C ILE A 447 25.39 2.93 15.97
N MET A 448 24.17 2.82 15.43
CA MET A 448 22.95 3.11 16.18
C MET A 448 22.76 2.16 17.37
N MET A 449 23.07 0.87 17.18
CA MET A 449 23.03 -0.14 18.23
C MET A 449 24.02 0.17 19.35
N VAL A 450 25.29 0.43 19.02
CA VAL A 450 26.35 0.71 20.00
C VAL A 450 26.07 1.97 20.79
N ILE A 451 25.67 3.07 20.13
CA ILE A 451 25.35 4.32 20.81
C ILE A 451 24.17 4.15 21.75
N SER A 452 23.13 3.45 21.30
CA SER A 452 21.95 3.17 22.14
C SER A 452 22.34 2.33 23.36
N LEU A 453 23.19 1.31 23.17
CA LEU A 453 23.71 0.47 24.25
C LEU A 453 24.55 1.30 25.26
N ILE A 454 25.43 2.18 24.79
CA ILE A 454 26.23 3.06 25.65
C ILE A 454 25.33 3.96 26.50
N ILE A 455 24.30 4.57 25.91
CA ILE A 455 23.36 5.43 26.65
C ILE A 455 22.66 4.65 27.76
N ILE A 456 22.20 3.42 27.47
CA ILE A 456 21.52 2.56 28.45
C ILE A 456 22.50 2.16 29.57
N LEU A 457 23.71 1.72 29.23
CA LEU A 457 24.73 1.33 30.20
C LEU A 457 25.13 2.51 31.09
N LEU A 458 25.35 3.70 30.52
CA LEU A 458 25.65 4.91 31.28
C LEU A 458 24.53 5.23 32.27
N SER A 459 23.27 5.10 31.86
CA SER A 459 22.12 5.32 32.75
C SER A 459 22.15 4.38 33.96
N VAL A 460 22.41 3.09 33.74
CA VAL A 460 22.49 2.09 34.81
C VAL A 460 23.68 2.36 35.74
N VAL A 461 24.88 2.59 35.17
CA VAL A 461 26.09 2.85 35.94
C VAL A 461 25.95 4.11 36.80
N PHE A 462 25.44 5.21 36.23
CA PHE A 462 25.28 6.47 36.96
C PHE A 462 24.30 6.34 38.13
N TYR A 463 23.24 5.56 37.94
CA TYR A 463 22.28 5.29 39.01
C TYR A 463 22.87 4.45 40.15
N LEU A 464 23.56 3.35 39.81
CA LEU A 464 24.16 2.43 40.78
C LEU A 464 25.27 3.11 41.59
N LYS A 465 26.12 3.91 40.93
CA LYS A 465 27.18 4.69 41.58
C LYS A 465 26.68 5.92 42.34
N LYS A 466 25.35 6.13 42.44
CA LYS A 466 24.73 7.27 43.13
C LYS A 466 25.32 8.62 42.69
N MET A 467 25.57 8.81 41.39
CA MET A 467 26.10 10.07 40.84
C MET A 467 25.14 11.24 41.04
N LYS A 468 25.60 12.47 40.75
CA LYS A 468 24.80 13.70 40.85
C LYS A 468 23.42 13.51 40.19
N LYS A 469 22.35 13.84 40.92
CA LYS A 469 20.94 13.67 40.51
C LYS A 469 20.66 14.15 39.09
N LEU A 470 21.27 15.28 38.70
CA LEU A 470 21.14 15.87 37.37
C LEU A 470 21.63 14.92 36.26
N LEU A 471 22.81 14.31 36.41
CA LEU A 471 23.40 13.40 35.41
C LEU A 471 22.59 12.11 35.27
N VAL A 472 22.12 11.56 36.39
CA VAL A 472 21.24 10.37 36.41
C VAL A 472 19.93 10.68 35.69
N SER A 473 19.32 11.84 35.97
CA SER A 473 18.06 12.26 35.34
C SER A 473 18.19 12.44 33.82
N ILE A 474 19.32 12.98 33.35
CA ILE A 474 19.60 13.15 31.91
C ILE A 474 19.72 11.80 31.21
N THR A 475 20.62 10.95 31.73
CA THR A 475 20.90 9.64 31.12
C THR A 475 19.69 8.70 31.17
N CYS A 476 18.93 8.70 32.28
CA CYS A 476 17.66 7.97 32.35
C CYS A 476 16.64 8.46 31.32
N THR A 477 16.54 9.78 31.09
CA THR A 477 15.62 10.31 30.08
C THR A 477 16.00 9.85 28.67
N LEU A 478 17.29 9.93 28.33
CA LEU A 478 17.80 9.44 27.04
C LEU A 478 17.59 7.93 26.87
N SER A 479 17.75 7.14 27.94
CA SER A 479 17.56 5.68 27.87
C SER A 479 16.15 5.23 27.50
N VAL A 480 15.11 6.04 27.78
CA VAL A 480 13.72 5.73 27.39
C VAL A 480 13.57 5.67 25.88
N PHE A 481 14.32 6.50 25.16
CA PHE A 481 14.34 6.52 23.70
C PHE A 481 15.38 5.56 23.12
N ALA A 482 16.52 5.37 23.81
CA ALA A 482 17.57 4.47 23.35
C ALA A 482 17.15 2.99 23.33
N LEU A 483 16.30 2.54 24.27
CA LEU A 483 15.90 1.13 24.36
C LEU A 483 15.12 0.61 23.12
N PRO A 484 14.04 1.26 22.65
CA PRO A 484 13.36 0.82 21.43
C PRO A 484 14.24 0.99 20.17
N VAL A 485 15.09 2.03 20.12
CA VAL A 485 16.06 2.22 19.03
C VAL A 485 17.04 1.07 18.98
N LEU A 486 17.60 0.65 20.12
CA LEU A 486 18.49 -0.50 20.22
C LEU A 486 17.83 -1.75 19.60
N PHE A 487 16.59 -2.06 19.99
CA PHE A 487 15.86 -3.22 19.49
C PHE A 487 15.64 -3.18 17.96
N VAL A 488 15.17 -2.05 17.43
CA VAL A 488 14.93 -1.90 15.98
C VAL A 488 16.22 -2.08 15.21
N PHE A 489 17.29 -1.38 15.60
CA PHE A 489 18.56 -1.42 14.88
C PHE A 489 19.29 -2.76 15.04
N SER A 490 19.17 -3.44 16.19
CA SER A 490 19.63 -4.83 16.35
C SER A 490 18.86 -5.80 15.45
N SER A 491 17.55 -5.64 15.33
CA SER A 491 16.71 -6.49 14.47
C SER A 491 17.04 -6.29 12.99
N LEU A 492 17.22 -5.04 12.55
CA LEU A 492 17.61 -4.73 11.17
C LEU A 492 19.03 -5.24 10.85
N ALA A 493 19.98 -5.07 11.78
CA ALA A 493 21.32 -5.64 11.64
C ALA A 493 21.27 -7.17 11.50
N TYR A 494 20.45 -7.85 12.31
CA TYR A 494 20.29 -9.29 12.26
C TYR A 494 19.61 -9.78 10.97
N SER A 495 18.55 -9.10 10.50
CA SER A 495 17.90 -9.42 9.23
C SER A 495 18.87 -9.35 8.06
N LYS A 496 19.65 -8.27 8.00
CA LYS A 496 20.67 -8.09 6.97
C LYS A 496 21.81 -9.09 7.09
N TYR A 497 22.11 -9.58 8.30
CA TYR A 497 23.12 -10.61 8.52
C TYR A 497 22.64 -11.94 7.90
N LEU A 498 21.39 -12.32 8.17
CA LEU A 498 20.78 -13.53 7.61
C LEU A 498 20.72 -13.50 6.08
N ASP A 499 20.31 -12.38 5.49
CA ASP A 499 20.29 -12.21 4.03
C ASP A 499 21.67 -12.42 3.40
N LYS A 500 22.71 -11.79 3.96
CA LYS A 500 24.08 -11.92 3.44
C LYS A 500 24.66 -13.31 3.65
N SER A 501 24.43 -13.92 4.81
CA SER A 501 24.85 -15.29 5.10
C SER A 501 24.19 -16.27 4.13
N HIS A 502 22.92 -16.04 3.77
CA HIS A 502 22.25 -16.85 2.76
C HIS A 502 22.84 -16.61 1.37
N LYS A 503 23.03 -15.36 0.95
CA LYS A 503 23.64 -15.02 -0.35
C LYS A 503 25.08 -15.51 -0.50
N TYR A 504 25.82 -15.63 0.60
CA TYR A 504 27.16 -16.24 0.59
C TYR A 504 27.11 -17.72 0.21
N LEU A 505 26.11 -18.45 0.70
CA LEU A 505 25.89 -19.87 0.37
C LEU A 505 25.15 -20.06 -0.97
N TYR A 506 24.29 -19.10 -1.34
CA TYR A 506 23.42 -19.14 -2.52
C TYR A 506 23.48 -17.81 -3.30
N PRO A 507 24.55 -17.56 -4.09
CA PRO A 507 24.82 -16.25 -4.71
C PRO A 507 23.75 -15.74 -5.69
N LYS A 508 22.90 -16.63 -6.22
CA LYS A 508 21.84 -16.32 -7.19
C LYS A 508 20.44 -16.24 -6.56
N ALA A 509 20.31 -16.46 -5.25
CA ALA A 509 19.03 -16.37 -4.53
C ALA A 509 18.75 -14.92 -4.08
N TYR A 510 18.34 -14.08 -5.03
CA TYR A 510 18.13 -12.65 -4.79
C TYR A 510 16.91 -12.35 -3.90
N ASP A 511 15.90 -13.22 -3.92
CA ASP A 511 14.62 -13.02 -3.24
C ASP A 511 14.49 -13.78 -1.90
N TYR A 512 15.62 -14.09 -1.27
CA TYR A 512 15.60 -14.76 0.03
C TYR A 512 15.04 -13.83 1.11
N ILE A 513 14.00 -14.29 1.80
CA ILE A 513 13.44 -13.64 2.99
C ILE A 513 13.50 -14.63 4.15
N SER A 514 14.30 -14.32 5.16
CA SER A 514 14.45 -15.18 6.33
C SER A 514 13.17 -15.27 7.16
N ASN A 515 13.00 -16.35 7.94
CA ASN A 515 11.85 -16.49 8.85
C ASN A 515 11.82 -15.37 9.90
N PHE A 516 12.99 -14.89 10.33
CA PHE A 516 13.08 -13.74 11.23
C PHE A 516 12.56 -12.47 10.57
N GLU A 517 12.92 -12.23 9.30
CA GLU A 517 12.46 -11.06 8.56
C GLU A 517 10.96 -11.09 8.33
N LYS A 518 10.38 -12.25 7.99
CA LYS A 518 8.92 -12.44 7.93
C LYS A 518 8.28 -12.08 9.27
N TRP A 519 8.80 -12.61 10.37
CA TRP A 519 8.30 -12.30 11.71
C TRP A 519 8.43 -10.80 12.05
N PHE A 520 9.57 -10.19 11.76
CA PHE A 520 9.82 -8.78 12.07
C PHE A 520 8.94 -7.84 11.22
N ASN A 521 8.72 -8.17 9.95
CA ASN A 521 7.82 -7.42 9.08
C ASN A 521 6.36 -7.50 9.57
N THR A 522 5.95 -8.63 10.13
CA THR A 522 4.59 -8.80 10.67
C THR A 522 4.41 -8.21 12.08
N TYR A 523 5.37 -8.41 12.99
CA TYR A 523 5.21 -8.13 14.43
C TYR A 523 6.21 -7.11 15.00
N GLY A 524 7.23 -6.69 14.24
CA GLY A 524 8.34 -5.88 14.72
C GLY A 524 7.91 -4.53 15.30
N VAL A 525 6.89 -3.89 14.71
CA VAL A 525 6.33 -2.63 15.24
C VAL A 525 5.69 -2.84 16.61
N LEU A 526 4.86 -3.87 16.77
CA LEU A 526 4.21 -4.21 18.04
C LEU A 526 5.24 -4.59 19.10
N ALA A 527 6.25 -5.39 18.75
CA ALA A 527 7.36 -5.74 19.64
C ALA A 527 8.14 -4.49 20.10
N THR A 528 8.38 -3.54 19.19
CA THR A 528 9.04 -2.27 19.51
C THR A 528 8.21 -1.44 20.50
N ILE A 529 6.89 -1.36 20.30
CA ILE A 529 5.98 -0.67 21.22
C ILE A 529 5.98 -1.33 22.60
N LEU A 530 5.98 -2.66 22.68
CA LEU A 530 6.05 -3.40 23.95
C LEU A 530 7.36 -3.11 24.71
N ILE A 531 8.49 -3.09 24.00
CA ILE A 531 9.79 -2.73 24.58
C ILE A 531 9.80 -1.28 25.06
N TRP A 532 9.16 -0.37 24.30
CA TRP A 532 9.06 1.01 24.70
C TRP A 532 8.17 1.20 25.93
N LEU A 533 7.06 0.45 26.04
CA LEU A 533 6.22 0.38 27.24
C LEU A 533 7.01 -0.07 28.46
N LEU A 534 7.83 -1.11 28.30
CA LEU A 534 8.73 -1.58 29.35
C LEU A 534 9.74 -0.50 29.76
N ALA A 535 10.33 0.21 28.79
CA ALA A 535 11.25 1.32 29.05
C ALA A 535 10.59 2.43 29.89
N VAL A 536 9.37 2.81 29.53
CA VAL A 536 8.59 3.82 30.27
C VAL A 536 8.22 3.34 31.67
N PHE A 537 7.87 2.06 31.83
CA PHE A 537 7.60 1.47 33.14
C PHE A 537 8.84 1.54 34.03
N ILE A 538 10.01 1.10 33.52
CA ILE A 538 11.29 1.16 34.24
C ILE A 538 11.59 2.60 34.63
N TYR A 539 11.51 3.54 33.67
CA TYR A 539 11.73 4.96 33.93
C TYR A 539 10.80 5.53 35.00
N ALA A 540 9.51 5.21 34.96
CA ALA A 540 8.53 5.64 35.95
C ALA A 540 8.86 5.13 37.36
N THR A 541 9.39 3.91 37.49
CA THR A 541 9.85 3.39 38.78
C THR A 541 11.12 4.08 39.28
N PHE A 542 12.06 4.38 38.37
CA PHE A 542 13.33 5.05 38.68
C PHE A 542 13.14 6.49 39.11
N ILE A 543 12.38 7.29 38.34
CA ILE A 543 12.20 8.72 38.61
C ILE A 543 11.49 8.96 39.95
N ARG A 544 10.56 8.07 40.32
CA ARG A 544 9.91 8.09 41.64
C ARG A 544 10.91 7.91 42.77
N LYS A 545 11.80 6.91 42.66
CA LYS A 545 12.85 6.65 43.66
C LYS A 545 13.87 7.79 43.71
N LEU A 546 14.23 8.35 42.55
CA LEU A 546 15.19 9.45 42.44
C LEU A 546 14.66 10.75 43.08
N ASN A 547 13.36 11.01 42.98
CA ASN A 547 12.72 12.14 43.64
C ASN A 547 12.59 11.93 45.16
N ALA A 548 12.35 10.70 45.62
CA ALA A 548 12.35 10.36 47.04
C ALA A 548 13.72 10.44 47.73
N ARG A 549 14.84 10.50 46.98
CA ARG A 549 16.19 10.71 47.56
C ARG A 549 16.46 12.18 47.96
N ALA A 550 15.57 13.11 47.61
CA ALA A 550 15.75 14.54 47.78
C ALA A 550 14.78 15.17 48.80
N ALA A 551 13.85 14.37 49.33
CA ALA A 551 13.11 14.63 50.56
C ALA A 551 13.80 13.82 51.66
#